data_AF-A0A9W6XWD8-F1
#
_entry.id   AF-A0A9W6XWD8-F1
#
_cell.length_a   1.000
_cell.length_b   1.000
_cell.length_c   1.000
_cell.angle_alpha   90.00
_cell.angle_beta   90.00
_cell.angle_gamma   90.00
#
_symmetry.space_group_name_H-M   'P 1'
#
loop_
_entity.id
_entity.type
_entity.pdbx_description
1 polymer ?
#
loop_
_entity_poly.entity_id
_entity_poly.type
_entity_poly.pdbx_seq_one_letter_code
_entity_poly.pdbx_strand_id
1 'polypeptide(L)'
;MTISNSEFDGATQYSATCDGNHYWTFLFLGTQTQVTLINNFVHNTSGRSPKVGGSSVIHAANNYWYSNSGFSYDVIENGNVLLEGNYFESTLARTRTTLRPLVPLSCHPR
;
A
#
# COMPACT_ATOMS: atom_id res chain seq x y z
N MET A 1 -4.17 15.68 1.57
CA MET A 1 -3.58 15.19 2.84
C MET A 1 -2.20 14.63 2.53
N THR A 2 -1.24 14.77 3.44
CA THR A 2 0.10 14.16 3.28
C THR A 2 0.42 13.32 4.50
N ILE A 3 0.90 12.10 4.27
CA ILE A 3 1.41 11.18 5.29
C ILE A 3 2.87 10.90 4.89
N SER A 4 3.79 11.27 5.77
CA SER A 4 5.21 11.25 5.44
C SER A 4 6.11 10.89 6.60
N ASN A 5 7.26 10.28 6.31
CA ASN A 5 8.32 9.99 7.28
C ASN A 5 7.81 9.23 8.51
N SER A 6 6.81 8.39 8.30
CA SER A 6 6.12 7.67 9.36
C SER A 6 6.39 6.18 9.24
N GLU A 7 6.50 5.51 10.38
CA GLU A 7 6.54 4.05 10.49
C GLU A 7 5.13 3.54 10.80
N PHE A 8 4.75 2.47 10.12
CA PHE A 8 3.52 1.74 10.34
C PHE A 8 3.87 0.27 10.60
N ASP A 9 3.97 -0.07 11.88
CA ASP A 9 4.26 -1.41 12.37
C ASP A 9 2.96 -2.24 12.46
N GLY A 10 2.86 -3.27 11.63
CA GLY A 10 1.76 -4.22 11.64
C GLY A 10 2.00 -5.49 12.46
N ALA A 11 3.14 -5.64 13.14
CA ALA A 11 3.42 -6.81 13.96
C ALA A 11 2.41 -6.90 15.11
N THR A 12 1.67 -8.00 15.18
CA THR A 12 0.59 -8.14 16.15
C THR A 12 0.41 -9.60 16.57
N GLN A 13 -0.03 -9.83 17.81
CA GLN A 13 -0.44 -11.16 18.27
C GLN A 13 -1.81 -11.57 17.73
N TYR A 14 -2.61 -10.59 17.31
CA TYR A 14 -3.98 -10.78 16.83
C TYR A 14 -4.11 -10.21 15.42
N SER A 15 -4.19 -11.09 14.44
CA SER A 15 -4.27 -10.75 13.03
C SER A 15 -5.49 -11.42 12.39
N ALA A 16 -6.11 -10.73 11.43
CA ALA A 16 -7.24 -11.28 10.67
C ALA A 16 -6.82 -12.48 9.79
N THR A 17 -5.52 -12.62 9.55
CA THR A 17 -4.88 -13.68 8.77
C THR A 17 -4.21 -14.75 9.61
N CYS A 18 -4.30 -14.68 10.94
CA CYS A 18 -3.75 -15.67 11.89
C CYS A 18 -2.24 -15.94 11.74
N ASP A 19 -1.47 -14.95 11.27
CA ASP A 19 -0.04 -15.07 10.92
C ASP A 19 0.85 -13.99 11.55
N GLY A 20 0.24 -13.13 12.36
CA GLY A 20 0.92 -12.05 13.08
C GLY A 20 1.08 -10.75 12.29
N ASN A 21 0.45 -10.64 11.11
CA ASN A 21 0.52 -9.47 10.24
C ASN A 21 -0.80 -8.67 10.23
N HIS A 22 -0.74 -7.34 10.39
CA HIS A 22 -1.92 -6.48 10.44
C HIS A 22 -2.58 -6.32 9.06
N TYR A 23 -3.90 -6.51 8.99
CA TYR A 23 -4.65 -6.47 7.72
C TYR A 23 -5.27 -5.10 7.39
N TRP A 24 -5.50 -4.25 8.40
CA TRP A 24 -6.32 -3.04 8.28
C TRP A 24 -5.48 -1.75 8.26
N THR A 25 -4.50 -1.68 7.36
CA THR A 25 -3.47 -0.62 7.37
C THR A 25 -3.99 0.77 6.98
N PHE A 26 -4.43 0.96 5.74
CA PHE A 26 -4.96 2.24 5.24
C PHE A 26 -6.24 2.03 4.42
N LEU A 27 -7.23 2.89 4.65
CA LEU A 27 -8.50 2.91 3.92
C LEU A 27 -8.76 4.30 3.33
N PHE A 28 -8.37 4.50 2.08
CA PHE A 28 -8.71 5.70 1.31
C PHE A 28 -9.95 5.43 0.48
N LEU A 29 -11.13 5.68 1.07
CA LEU A 29 -12.44 5.35 0.50
C LEU A 29 -13.39 6.56 0.43
N GLY A 30 -12.86 7.78 0.51
CA GLY A 30 -13.67 9.00 0.48
C GLY A 30 -14.14 9.38 -0.93
N THR A 31 -15.10 10.31 -1.01
CA THR A 31 -15.74 10.73 -2.27
C THR A 31 -14.95 11.79 -3.04
N GLN A 32 -13.99 12.47 -2.40
CA GLN A 32 -13.05 13.43 -2.99
C GLN A 32 -11.75 13.40 -2.17
N THR A 33 -10.94 12.36 -2.32
CA THR A 33 -9.75 12.15 -1.49
C THR A 33 -8.49 12.37 -2.30
N GLN A 34 -7.58 13.22 -1.83
CA GLN A 34 -6.23 13.34 -2.40
C GLN A 34 -5.20 13.12 -1.30
N VAL A 35 -4.34 12.11 -1.48
CA VAL A 35 -3.33 11.74 -0.48
C VAL A 35 -1.96 11.60 -1.14
N THR A 36 -0.94 12.18 -0.50
CA THR A 36 0.46 11.87 -0.76
C THR A 36 0.98 10.94 0.34
N LEU A 37 1.49 9.77 -0.06
CA LEU A 37 2.27 8.87 0.79
C LEU A 37 3.74 9.01 0.39
N ILE A 38 4.58 9.61 1.24
CA ILE A 38 5.99 9.81 0.90
C ILE A 38 6.97 9.44 2.00
N ASN A 39 7.99 8.66 1.66
CA ASN A 39 9.06 8.26 2.59
C ASN A 39 8.54 7.59 3.88
N ASN A 40 7.49 6.78 3.77
CA ASN A 40 6.98 5.99 4.89
C ASN A 40 7.61 4.59 4.88
N PHE A 41 7.74 3.99 6.07
CA PHE A 41 8.08 2.59 6.24
C PHE A 41 6.85 1.84 6.73
N VAL A 42 6.43 0.81 6.01
CA VAL A 42 5.25 0.03 6.35
C VAL A 42 5.57 -1.44 6.29
N HIS A 43 5.36 -2.13 7.40
CA HIS A 43 5.82 -3.50 7.53
C HIS A 43 4.91 -4.39 8.37
N ASN A 44 5.12 -5.71 8.23
CA ASN A 44 4.37 -6.74 8.94
C ASN A 44 2.86 -6.63 8.71
N THR A 45 2.47 -6.49 7.44
CA THR A 45 1.06 -6.34 7.03
C THR A 45 0.58 -7.53 6.21
N SER A 46 -0.72 -7.70 6.06
CA SER A 46 -1.29 -8.78 5.23
C SER A 46 -2.28 -8.27 4.18
N GLY A 47 -2.56 -6.98 4.19
CA GLY A 47 -3.54 -6.36 3.32
C GLY A 47 -3.61 -4.85 3.44
N ARG A 48 -4.32 -4.26 2.48
CA ARG A 48 -4.85 -2.88 2.53
C ARG A 48 -3.79 -1.86 2.91
N SER A 49 -2.62 -1.99 2.30
CA SER A 49 -1.44 -1.17 2.54
C SER A 49 -1.06 -0.47 1.22
N PRO A 50 -1.90 0.44 0.71
CA PRO A 50 -3.27 0.86 1.10
C PRO A 50 -4.42 0.16 0.34
N LYS A 51 -5.66 0.24 0.86
CA LYS A 51 -6.88 0.07 0.04
C LYS A 51 -7.33 1.42 -0.52
N VAL A 52 -7.57 1.49 -1.82
CA VAL A 52 -7.92 2.73 -2.53
C VAL A 52 -9.18 2.55 -3.35
N GLY A 53 -10.17 3.40 -3.10
CA GLY A 53 -11.47 3.41 -3.75
C GLY A 53 -12.24 4.68 -3.41
N GLY A 54 -13.49 4.78 -3.86
CA GLY A 54 -14.15 6.10 -3.92
C GLY A 54 -13.36 7.02 -4.85
N SER A 55 -13.80 8.25 -5.12
CA SER A 55 -13.05 9.15 -6.00
C SER A 55 -11.79 9.67 -5.30
N SER A 56 -10.81 8.78 -5.18
CA SER A 56 -9.56 8.94 -4.44
C SER A 56 -8.39 8.89 -5.40
N VAL A 57 -7.46 9.85 -5.23
CA VAL A 57 -6.19 9.92 -5.95
C VAL A 57 -5.06 9.85 -4.93
N ILE A 58 -4.21 8.83 -5.09
CA ILE A 58 -3.07 8.59 -4.22
C ILE A 58 -1.78 8.75 -5.01
N HIS A 59 -0.91 9.62 -4.56
CA HIS A 59 0.47 9.71 -5.01
C HIS A 59 1.37 9.05 -3.98
N ALA A 60 1.96 7.90 -4.31
CA ALA A 60 2.86 7.19 -3.42
C ALA A 60 4.29 7.20 -3.97
N ALA A 61 5.18 7.91 -3.30
CA ALA A 61 6.56 8.10 -3.71
C ALA A 61 7.55 7.66 -2.62
N ASN A 62 8.61 6.95 -2.98
CA ASN A 62 9.75 6.63 -2.09
C ASN A 62 9.36 5.95 -0.76
N ASN A 63 8.27 5.17 -0.72
CA ASN A 63 7.92 4.39 0.47
C ASN A 63 8.62 3.04 0.45
N TYR A 64 8.87 2.50 1.64
CA TYR A 64 9.39 1.14 1.83
C TYR A 64 8.28 0.23 2.38
N TRP A 65 7.93 -0.80 1.61
CA TRP A 65 6.99 -1.85 1.98
C TRP A 65 7.76 -3.15 2.26
N TYR A 66 7.65 -3.68 3.48
CA TYR A 66 8.39 -4.85 3.91
C TYR A 66 7.49 -5.90 4.58
N SER A 67 7.79 -7.19 4.39
CA SER A 67 7.12 -8.30 5.09
C SER A 67 5.59 -8.20 5.00
N ASN A 68 5.06 -8.40 3.79
CA ASN A 68 3.63 -8.51 3.58
C ASN A 68 3.24 -9.90 3.09
N SER A 69 2.46 -10.61 3.91
CA SER A 69 2.10 -12.02 3.68
C SER A 69 0.96 -12.22 2.66
N GLY A 70 0.33 -11.14 2.21
CA GLY A 70 -0.80 -11.16 1.28
C GLY A 70 -0.60 -10.19 0.13
N PHE A 71 -1.22 -9.01 0.21
CA PHE A 71 -1.05 -7.96 -0.78
C PHE A 71 -0.87 -6.58 -0.14
N SER A 72 -0.14 -5.69 -0.80
CA SER A 72 -0.03 -4.28 -0.38
C SER A 72 -1.21 -3.45 -0.91
N TYR A 73 -1.16 -3.01 -2.17
CA TYR A 73 -2.16 -2.11 -2.73
C TYR A 73 -3.43 -2.87 -3.16
N ASP A 74 -4.58 -2.49 -2.63
CA ASP A 74 -5.91 -3.00 -3.03
C ASP A 74 -6.70 -1.88 -3.71
N VAL A 75 -6.53 -1.78 -5.03
CA VAL A 75 -7.16 -0.71 -5.82
C VAL A 75 -8.47 -1.24 -6.39
N ILE A 76 -9.57 -0.61 -5.97
CA ILE A 76 -10.93 -0.93 -6.38
C ILE A 76 -11.51 0.22 -7.22
N GLU A 77 -12.79 0.11 -7.59
CA GLU A 77 -13.48 1.09 -8.44
C GLU A 77 -13.30 2.55 -7.96
N ASN A 78 -13.05 3.43 -8.92
CA ASN A 78 -12.77 4.86 -8.76
C ASN A 78 -11.49 5.22 -7.98
N GLY A 79 -10.72 4.23 -7.51
CA GLY A 79 -9.41 4.44 -6.94
C GLY A 79 -8.33 4.66 -8.00
N ASN A 80 -7.54 5.73 -7.84
CA ASN A 80 -6.44 6.06 -8.73
C ASN A 80 -5.14 6.15 -7.92
N VAL A 81 -4.08 5.48 -8.40
CA VAL A 81 -2.80 5.42 -7.69
C VAL A 81 -1.65 5.61 -8.67
N LEU A 82 -0.76 6.55 -8.38
CA LEU A 82 0.57 6.66 -8.99
C LEU A 82 1.62 6.15 -8.02
N LEU A 83 2.38 5.14 -8.46
CA LEU A 83 3.48 4.53 -7.69
C LEU A 83 4.80 4.87 -8.35
N GLU A 84 5.71 5.56 -7.65
CA GLU A 84 7.06 5.82 -8.16
C GLU A 84 8.11 5.75 -7.04
N GLY A 85 9.31 5.24 -7.35
CA GLY A 85 10.41 5.16 -6.38
C GLY A 85 10.17 4.31 -5.12
N ASN A 86 9.06 3.57 -5.03
CA ASN A 86 8.76 2.70 -3.89
C ASN A 86 9.60 1.41 -3.96
N TYR A 87 10.02 0.92 -2.80
CA TYR A 87 10.71 -0.35 -2.67
C TYR A 87 9.79 -1.37 -1.98
N PHE A 88 9.67 -2.57 -2.54
CA PHE A 88 8.86 -3.66 -2.00
C PHE A 88 9.75 -4.88 -1.78
N GLU A 89 9.86 -5.30 -0.53
CA GLU A 89 10.65 -6.45 -0.13
C GLU A 89 9.77 -7.43 0.64
N SER A 90 9.93 -8.74 0.39
CA SER A 90 9.17 -9.80 1.07
C SER A 90 7.65 -9.55 1.07
N THR A 91 7.13 -9.01 -0.03
CA THR A 91 5.70 -8.74 -0.25
C THR A 91 5.17 -9.73 -1.28
N LEU A 92 4.19 -10.57 -0.88
CA LEU A 92 3.68 -11.64 -1.74
C LEU A 92 3.02 -11.09 -3.02
N ALA A 93 2.22 -10.03 -2.91
CA ALA A 93 1.70 -9.30 -4.06
C ALA A 93 1.76 -7.79 -3.84
N ARG A 94 2.48 -7.06 -4.70
CA ARG A 94 2.55 -5.59 -4.62
C ARG A 94 1.19 -4.92 -4.79
N THR A 95 0.37 -5.46 -5.68
CA THR A 95 -0.94 -4.91 -6.03
C THR A 95 -1.94 -6.04 -6.25
N ARG A 96 -3.14 -5.91 -5.66
CA ARG A 96 -4.35 -6.66 -6.00
C ARG A 96 -5.32 -5.69 -6.66
N THR A 97 -5.57 -5.86 -7.94
CA THR A 97 -6.43 -4.96 -8.74
C THR A 97 -7.40 -5.77 -9.57
N THR A 98 -8.58 -5.21 -9.84
CA THR A 98 -9.41 -5.60 -10.99
C THR A 98 -9.10 -4.76 -12.26
N LEU A 99 -8.28 -3.69 -12.15
CA LEU A 99 -7.97 -2.74 -13.23
C LEU A 99 -6.48 -2.36 -13.24
N ARG A 100 -5.90 -2.21 -14.44
CA ARG A 100 -4.45 -2.00 -14.67
C ARG A 100 -3.89 -0.79 -13.91
N PRO A 101 -2.95 -0.97 -12.97
CA PRO A 101 -2.26 0.14 -12.35
C PRO A 101 -1.27 0.80 -13.33
N LEU A 102 -1.20 2.13 -13.33
CA LEU A 102 -0.16 2.89 -14.04
C LEU A 102 1.13 2.81 -13.23
N VAL A 103 1.82 1.67 -13.31
CA VAL A 103 3.13 1.46 -12.68
C VAL A 103 4.21 1.78 -13.72
N PRO A 104 5.09 2.76 -13.51
CA PRO A 104 6.37 2.80 -14.19
C PRO A 104 7.15 1.56 -13.72
N LEU A 105 7.20 0.52 -14.55
CA LEU A 105 8.04 -0.65 -14.34
C LEU A 105 9.51 -0.25 -14.49
N SER A 106 10.06 0.41 -13.48
CA SER A 106 11.50 0.51 -13.30
C SER A 106 12.01 -0.83 -12.77
N CYS A 107 12.38 -1.72 -13.70
CA CYS A 107 13.19 -2.90 -13.38
C CYS A 107 14.54 -2.42 -12.82
N HIS A 108 14.79 -2.67 -11.53
CA HIS A 108 16.16 -2.73 -11.02
C HIS A 108 16.55 -4.20 -10.88
N PRO A 109 17.56 -4.69 -11.62
CA PRO A 109 18.05 -6.05 -11.44
C PRO A 109 19.05 -6.10 -10.28
N ARG A 110 18.71 -6.93 -9.29
CA ARG A 110 19.54 -7.46 -8.18
C ARG A 110 20.12 -6.46 -7.20
#